data_AF-A0A946HC77-F1
#
_entry.id   AF-A0A946HC77-F1
#
_cell.length_a   1.000
_cell.length_b   1.000
_cell.length_c   1.000
_cell.angle_alpha   90.00
_cell.angle_beta   90.00
_cell.angle_gamma   90.00
#
_symmetry.space_group_name_H-M   'P 1'
#
loop_
_entity.id
_entity.type
_entity.pdbx_description
1 polymer ?
#
loop_
_entity_poly.entity_id
_entity_poly.type
_entity_poly.pdbx_seq_one_letter_code
_entity_poly.pdbx_strand_id
1 'polypeptide(L)'
;MKIQTTKPINFEHVSDLEQQLGTDDFTKLIHRFSQEIENLINLISITKIEKAGLENLIGKVHQSAGSAAALGIIGLQKQLNIMESIAETGKPDDLLYELTNLTEIWQVAKATFINKGLMEV
;
A
#
# COMPACT_ATOMS: atom_id res chain seq x y z
N MET A 1 12.40 17.78 -1.25
CA MET A 1 12.96 16.89 -2.29
C MET A 1 11.90 16.72 -3.37
N LYS A 2 12.17 17.06 -4.64
CA LYS A 2 11.18 16.93 -5.72
C LYS A 2 10.99 15.44 -6.01
N ILE A 3 9.80 14.91 -5.71
CA ILE A 3 9.43 13.54 -6.07
C ILE A 3 9.40 13.50 -7.60
N GLN A 4 10.35 12.78 -8.19
CA GLN A 4 10.33 12.48 -9.62
C GLN A 4 9.00 11.79 -9.93
N THR A 5 8.34 12.27 -10.98
CA THR A 5 7.09 11.74 -11.54
C THR A 5 7.29 10.32 -12.05
N THR A 6 7.43 9.34 -11.16
CA THR A 6 7.32 7.93 -11.49
C THR A 6 5.84 7.58 -11.43
N LYS A 7 5.27 7.08 -12.54
CA LYS A 7 3.88 6.61 -12.63
C LYS A 7 3.57 5.76 -11.37
N PRO A 8 2.66 6.19 -10.49
CA PRO A 8 2.43 5.51 -9.20
C PRO A 8 1.79 4.13 -9.38
N ILE A 9 1.26 3.85 -10.58
CA ILE A 9 0.62 2.60 -10.97
C ILE A 9 1.17 2.19 -12.34
N ASN A 10 1.51 0.91 -12.48
CA ASN A 10 1.81 0.26 -13.76
C ASN A 10 0.51 -0.26 -14.38
N PHE A 11 -0.10 0.54 -15.26
CA PHE A 11 -1.37 0.18 -15.88
C PHE A 11 -1.29 -0.95 -16.90
N GLU A 12 -0.12 -1.21 -17.49
CA GLU A 12 0.06 -2.37 -18.38
C GLU A 12 -0.09 -3.65 -17.55
N HIS A 13 0.62 -3.73 -16.42
CA HIS A 13 0.50 -4.85 -15.48
C HIS A 13 -0.91 -5.00 -14.90
N VAL A 14 -1.55 -3.90 -14.52
CA VAL A 14 -2.95 -3.92 -14.03
C VAL A 14 -3.90 -4.47 -15.09
N SER A 15 -3.75 -4.03 -16.35
CA SER A 15 -4.60 -4.50 -17.45
C SER A 15 -4.37 -5.98 -17.75
N ASP A 16 -3.12 -6.43 -17.75
CA ASP A 16 -2.79 -7.84 -17.95
C ASP A 16 -3.36 -8.71 -16.84
N LEU A 17 -3.28 -8.25 -15.59
CA LEU A 17 -3.83 -8.95 -14.43
C LEU A 17 -5.35 -9.02 -14.47
N GLU A 18 -6.03 -7.91 -14.81
CA GLU A 18 -7.49 -7.89 -14.99
C GLU A 18 -7.91 -8.86 -16.09
N GLN A 19 -7.20 -8.88 -17.23
CA GLN A 19 -7.50 -9.78 -18.34
C GLN A 19 -7.32 -11.26 -17.97
N GLN A 20 -6.31 -11.59 -17.16
CA GLN A 20 -6.05 -12.96 -16.71
C GLN A 20 -7.08 -13.47 -15.69
N LEU A 21 -7.51 -12.60 -14.76
CA LEU A 21 -8.45 -12.98 -13.70
C LEU A 21 -9.92 -12.84 -14.12
N GLY A 22 -10.21 -11.94 -15.06
CA GLY A 22 -11.55 -11.42 -15.29
C GLY A 22 -11.92 -10.32 -14.31
N THR A 23 -12.77 -9.40 -14.77
CA THR A 23 -13.14 -8.16 -14.05
C THR A 23 -13.71 -8.42 -12.65
N ASP A 24 -14.56 -9.44 -12.46
CA ASP A 24 -15.17 -9.74 -11.15
C ASP A 24 -14.12 -10.12 -10.10
N ASP A 25 -13.19 -11.00 -10.45
CA ASP A 25 -12.18 -11.49 -9.51
C ASP A 25 -11.06 -10.47 -9.29
N PHE A 26 -10.73 -9.68 -10.31
CA PHE A 26 -9.88 -8.50 -10.17
C PHE A 26 -10.49 -7.48 -9.20
N THR A 27 -11.79 -7.18 -9.33
CA THR A 27 -12.49 -6.23 -8.45
C THR A 27 -12.48 -6.71 -7.00
N LYS A 28 -12.74 -8.01 -6.75
CA LYS A 28 -12.61 -8.61 -5.40
C LYS A 28 -11.18 -8.53 -4.88
N LEU A 29 -10.17 -8.69 -5.74
CA LEU A 29 -8.77 -8.59 -5.35
C LEU A 29 -8.41 -7.16 -4.92
N ILE A 30 -8.79 -6.15 -5.72
CA ILE A 30 -8.59 -4.74 -5.37
C ILE A 30 -9.33 -4.36 -4.09
N HIS A 31 -10.56 -4.84 -3.90
CA HIS A 31 -11.33 -4.58 -2.68
C HIS A 31 -10.63 -5.15 -1.44
N ARG A 32 -10.17 -6.40 -1.50
CA ARG A 32 -9.41 -7.02 -0.40
C ARG A 32 -8.13 -6.25 -0.09
N PHE A 33 -7.41 -5.81 -1.11
CA PHE A 33 -6.21 -5.00 -0.95
C PHE A 33 -6.50 -3.63 -0.33
N SER A 34 -7.60 -2.96 -0.73
CA SER A 34 -8.05 -1.73 -0.10
C SER A 34 -8.24 -1.90 1.40
N GLN A 35 -8.94 -2.96 1.81
CA GLN A 35 -9.14 -3.28 3.22
C GLN A 35 -7.83 -3.58 3.94
N GLU A 36 -6.90 -4.28 3.28
CA GLU A 36 -5.57 -4.58 3.81
C GLU A 36 -4.81 -3.29 4.16
N ILE A 37 -4.74 -2.33 3.23
CA ILE A 37 -4.04 -1.06 3.42
C ILE A 37 -4.72 -0.18 4.45
N GLU A 38 -6.05 -0.09 4.43
CA GLU A 38 -6.81 0.67 5.43
C GLU A 38 -6.61 0.10 6.84
N ASN A 39 -6.60 -1.23 6.98
CA ASN A 39 -6.30 -1.90 8.25
C ASN A 39 -4.86 -1.63 8.71
N LEU A 40 -3.89 -1.64 7.79
CA LEU A 40 -2.49 -1.32 8.10
C LEU A 40 -2.33 0.13 8.58
N ILE A 41 -2.94 1.09 7.89
CA ILE A 41 -2.93 2.50 8.28
C ILE A 41 -3.53 2.69 9.67
N ASN A 42 -4.68 2.06 9.93
CA ASN A 42 -5.35 2.11 11.23
C ASN A 42 -4.47 1.51 12.33
N LEU A 43 -3.87 0.34 12.08
CA LEU A 43 -2.97 -0.30 13.03
C LEU A 43 -1.81 0.62 13.42
N ILE A 44 -1.15 1.25 12.47
CA ILE A 44 -0.02 2.14 12.75
C ILE A 44 -0.49 3.41 13.48
N SER A 45 -1.64 3.96 13.11
CA SER A 45 -2.19 5.20 13.69
C SER A 45 -2.52 5.09 15.19
N ILE A 46 -3.00 3.93 15.64
CA ILE A 46 -3.51 3.74 17.01
C ILE A 46 -2.52 3.07 17.96
N THR A 47 -1.43 2.52 17.45
CA THR A 47 -0.52 1.70 18.25
C THR A 47 0.52 2.58 18.93
N LYS A 48 0.58 2.56 20.26
CA LYS A 48 1.85 2.82 20.97
C LYS A 48 2.76 1.64 20.66
N ILE A 49 3.64 1.78 19.67
CA ILE A 49 4.44 0.67 19.16
C ILE A 49 5.50 0.29 20.20
N GLU A 50 5.15 -0.67 21.04
CA GLU A 50 6.13 -1.41 21.85
C GLU A 50 6.87 -2.42 20.96
N LYS A 51 8.07 -2.83 21.39
CA LYS A 51 9.00 -3.63 20.56
C LYS A 51 8.40 -4.92 19.99
N ALA A 52 7.53 -5.61 20.72
CA ALA A 52 6.85 -6.83 20.23
C ALA A 52 5.75 -6.54 19.19
N GLY A 53 5.15 -5.35 19.22
CA GLY A 53 4.20 -4.90 18.20
C GLY A 53 4.89 -4.54 16.88
N LEU A 54 6.17 -4.17 16.94
CA LEU A 54 6.97 -3.78 15.79
C LEU A 54 7.30 -4.96 14.86
N GLU A 55 7.63 -6.15 15.40
CA GLU A 55 7.90 -7.34 14.58
C GLU A 55 6.66 -7.80 13.81
N ASN A 56 5.49 -7.80 14.45
CA ASN A 56 4.22 -8.10 13.78
C ASN A 56 3.89 -7.03 12.72
N LEU A 57 4.20 -5.77 13.00
CA LEU A 57 4.01 -4.68 12.05
C LEU A 57 4.92 -4.85 10.82
N ILE A 58 6.19 -5.20 10.99
CA ILE A 58 7.12 -5.48 9.88
C ILE A 58 6.52 -6.53 8.94
N GLY A 59 6.04 -7.66 9.49
CA GLY A 59 5.42 -8.72 8.69
C GLY A 59 4.20 -8.25 7.90
N LYS A 60 3.36 -7.39 8.47
CA LYS A 60 2.20 -6.81 7.79
C LYS A 60 2.60 -5.82 6.69
N VAL A 61 3.58 -4.96 6.96
CA VAL A 61 4.10 -4.01 5.97
C VAL A 61 4.72 -4.76 4.78
N HIS A 62 5.52 -5.80 5.05
CA HIS A 62 6.12 -6.66 4.03
C HIS A 62 5.06 -7.33 3.15
N GLN A 63 4.04 -7.92 3.78
CA GLN A 63 2.92 -8.54 3.07
C GLN A 63 2.23 -7.52 2.16
N SER A 64 1.91 -6.34 2.67
CA SER A 64 1.25 -5.28 1.90
C SER A 64 2.12 -4.74 0.77
N ALA A 65 3.45 -4.70 0.95
CA ALA A 65 4.37 -4.34 -0.12
C ALA A 65 4.32 -5.37 -1.26
N GLY A 66 4.28 -6.67 -0.91
CA GLY A 66 4.09 -7.76 -1.86
C GLY A 66 2.76 -7.66 -2.61
N SER A 67 1.66 -7.43 -1.90
CA SER A 67 0.34 -7.22 -2.50
C SER A 67 0.32 -6.01 -3.45
N ALA A 68 0.93 -4.89 -3.05
CA ALA A 68 1.05 -3.69 -3.89
C ALA A 68 1.85 -3.96 -5.17
N ALA A 69 2.94 -4.75 -5.07
CA ALA A 69 3.75 -5.15 -6.22
C ALA A 69 2.94 -6.03 -7.18
N ALA A 70 2.22 -7.02 -6.64
CA ALA A 70 1.38 -7.93 -7.43
C ALA A 70 0.25 -7.19 -8.17
N LEU A 71 -0.22 -6.07 -7.62
CA LEU A 71 -1.25 -5.22 -8.22
C LEU A 71 -0.68 -4.09 -9.09
N GLY A 72 0.64 -3.97 -9.24
CA GLY A 72 1.28 -2.93 -10.03
C GLY A 72 1.21 -1.52 -9.40
N ILE A 73 0.96 -1.40 -8.10
CA ILE A 73 0.85 -0.11 -7.37
C ILE A 73 2.24 0.28 -6.86
N ILE A 74 3.12 0.66 -7.80
CA ILE A 74 4.54 0.94 -7.59
C ILE A 74 4.76 1.98 -6.47
N GLY A 75 3.96 3.04 -6.44
CA GLY A 75 4.09 4.09 -5.44
C GLY A 75 3.92 3.56 -4.02
N LEU A 76 2.91 2.71 -3.81
CA LEU A 76 2.61 2.15 -2.50
C LEU A 76 3.63 1.09 -2.10
N GLN A 77 4.04 0.22 -3.04
CA GLN A 77 5.11 -0.75 -2.81
C GLN A 77 6.39 -0.06 -2.31
N LYS A 78 6.85 1.00 -2.98
CA LYS A 78 8.05 1.74 -2.59
C LYS A 78 7.93 2.32 -1.19
N GLN A 79 6.78 2.92 -0.88
CA GLN A 79 6.54 3.52 0.42
C GLN A 79 6.51 2.47 1.54
N LEU A 80 5.88 1.32 1.30
CA LEU A 80 5.84 0.22 2.26
C LEU A 80 7.24 -0.36 2.50
N ASN A 81 8.08 -0.50 1.48
CA ASN A 81 9.47 -0.92 1.66
C ASN A 81 10.29 0.06 2.52
N ILE A 82 10.05 1.37 2.39
CA ILE A 82 10.67 2.39 3.24
C ILE A 82 10.23 2.20 4.70
N MET A 83 8.91 2.03 4.92
CA MET A 83 8.36 1.80 6.25
C MET A 83 8.87 0.50 6.88
N GLU A 84 9.02 -0.57 6.11
CA GLU A 84 9.61 -1.84 6.54
C GLU A 84 11.04 -1.63 7.03
N SER A 85 11.87 -0.94 6.23
CA SER A 85 13.25 -0.63 6.58
C SER A 85 13.35 0.20 7.86
N ILE A 86 12.46 1.19 8.05
CA ILE A 86 12.40 2.00 9.27
C ILE A 86 11.98 1.15 10.46
N ALA A 87 10.98 0.29 10.28
CA ALA A 87 10.48 -0.59 11.33
C ALA A 87 11.59 -1.53 11.83
N GLU A 88 12.44 -2.06 10.95
CA GLU A 88 13.60 -2.88 11.33
C GLU A 88 14.63 -2.11 12.18
N THR A 89 14.72 -0.78 12.05
CA THR A 89 15.65 0.04 12.86
C THR A 89 15.16 0.35 14.27
N GLY A 90 13.91 0.02 14.62
CA GLY A 90 13.39 0.25 15.97
C GLY A 90 13.01 1.70 16.28
N LYS A 91 12.75 2.53 15.25
CA LYS A 91 12.42 3.97 15.40
C LYS A 91 10.94 4.24 15.10
N PRO A 92 10.04 4.17 16.10
CA PRO A 92 8.60 4.30 15.87
C PRO A 92 8.17 5.71 15.44
N ASP A 93 8.88 6.77 15.85
CA ASP A 93 8.55 8.15 15.47
C ASP A 93 8.73 8.41 13.96
N ASP A 94 9.78 7.83 13.37
CA ASP A 94 10.04 7.92 11.92
C ASP A 94 8.95 7.19 11.11
N LEU A 95 8.35 6.15 11.70
CA LEU A 95 7.31 5.34 11.07
C LEU A 95 5.96 6.09 11.00
N LEU A 96 5.67 6.92 11.99
CA LEU A 96 4.50 7.82 11.97
C LEU A 96 4.62 8.91 10.91
N TYR A 97 5.84 9.45 10.68
CA TYR A 97 6.07 10.40 9.60
C TYR A 97 5.77 9.77 8.22
N GLU A 98 6.26 8.54 8.00
CA GLU A 98 6.03 7.84 6.74
C GLU A 98 4.60 7.33 6.56
N LEU A 99 3.82 7.21 7.64
CA LEU A 99 2.40 6.88 7.57
C LEU A 99 1.59 7.97 6.84
N THR A 100 1.93 9.25 7.02
CA THR A 100 1.29 10.34 6.28
C THR A 100 1.53 10.19 4.78
N ASN A 101 2.78 9.90 4.39
CA ASN A 101 3.14 9.66 2.99
C ASN A 101 2.40 8.43 2.41
N LEU A 102 2.33 7.33 3.17
CA LEU A 102 1.58 6.13 2.77
C LEU A 102 0.11 6.44 2.51
N THR A 103 -0.52 7.22 3.40
CA THR A 103 -1.92 7.59 3.30
C THR A 103 -2.18 8.44 2.06
N GLU A 104 -1.34 9.44 1.80
CA GLU A 104 -1.47 10.28 0.60
C GLU A 104 -1.32 9.49 -0.70
N ILE A 105 -0.31 8.63 -0.79
CA ILE A 105 -0.07 7.76 -1.95
C ILE A 105 -1.25 6.82 -2.16
N TRP A 106 -1.80 6.25 -1.08
CA TRP A 106 -2.96 5.38 -1.14
C TRP A 106 -4.19 6.13 -1.67
N GLN A 107 -4.49 7.33 -1.17
CA GLN A 107 -5.64 8.11 -1.65
C GLN A 107 -5.52 8.44 -3.14
N VAL A 108 -4.32 8.79 -3.62
CA VAL A 108 -4.07 9.01 -5.06
C VAL A 108 -4.28 7.72 -5.87
N ALA A 109 -3.78 6.57 -5.39
CA ALA A 109 -3.96 5.30 -6.07
C ALA A 109 -5.44 4.89 -6.13
N LYS A 110 -6.15 4.98 -5.00
CA LYS A 110 -7.59 4.69 -4.87
C LYS A 110 -8.42 5.55 -5.82
N ALA A 111 -8.21 6.86 -5.83
CA ALA A 111 -8.88 7.78 -6.75
C ALA A 111 -8.59 7.42 -8.23
N THR A 112 -7.38 7.00 -8.53
CA THR A 112 -7.01 6.61 -9.90
C THR A 112 -7.70 5.33 -10.35
N PHE A 113 -7.84 4.33 -9.47
CA PHE A 113 -8.60 3.11 -9.78
C PHE A 113 -10.09 3.40 -9.96
N ILE A 114 -10.68 4.23 -9.09
CA ILE A 114 -12.08 4.66 -9.19
C ILE A 114 -12.34 5.37 -10.54
N ASN A 115 -11.49 6.34 -10.91
CA ASN A 115 -11.63 7.07 -12.17
C ASN A 115 -11.51 6.18 -13.42
N LYS A 116 -10.90 5.00 -13.29
CA LYS A 116 -10.78 3.99 -14.35
C LYS A 116 -11.88 2.93 -14.32
N GLY A 117 -12.81 2.98 -13.36
CA GLY A 117 -13.86 1.99 -13.20
C GLY A 117 -13.36 0.64 -12.66
N LEU A 118 -12.16 0.62 -12.07
CA LEU A 118 -11.50 -0.59 -11.55
C LEU A 118 -11.78 -0.81 -10.06
N MET A 119 -12.45 0.14 -9.42
CA MET A 119 -12.81 0.12 -8.01
C MET A 119 -14.08 0.94 -7.78
N GLU A 120 -14.93 0.48 -6.86
CA GLU A 120 -16.13 1.18 -6.43
C GLU A 120 -15.82 2.17 -5.29
N VAL A 121 -16.68 3.17 -5.10
CA VAL A 121 -16.56 4.23 -4.08
C VAL A 121 -16.99 3.73 -2.70
#